data_AF-A0A3D4SWW8-F1
#
_entry.id   AF-A0A3D4SWW8-F1
#
_cell.length_a   1.000
_cell.length_b   1.000
_cell.length_c   1.000
_cell.angle_alpha   90.00
_cell.angle_beta   90.00
_cell.angle_gamma   90.00
#
_symmetry.space_group_name_H-M   'P 1'
#
loop_
_entity.id
_entity.type
_entity.pdbx_description
1 polymer ?
#
loop_
_entity_poly.entity_id
_entity_poly.type
_entity_poly.pdbx_seq_one_letter_code
_entity_poly.pdbx_strand_id
1 'polypeptide(L)'
;MSTDFYRQLSPGCGLRVSPLTLGTITFGGDHGMEYFGHVDVDGAVDLLSRAKDAGINLVDTANFYSTGVAEEVLGKALASSRSFDDLLVTSKVRMVVGDGPNDGGQSRWHILDQVDKTLRRLGRDHLDLYYLHEWDGQTPLEETLQTMDQLVRSGKIRYYGVSNYTSWQLMKVLMTCERNGFIKPVSQQIYYTPQARDAEYEMIPAAIDQGLGSQVWSPLGMGLLTGKYRRGVQPESPARMVDGPGTDVIVTDRENLYDMVDTLDEVASAHGASVAQVTLAWLLTRPGITNLVVGARTTAQWEDSLGAVDLTLSDEEIARIAAVSAPAVRYPFWHQVDLASDRLSAADRSIIGTTAGQLG
;
A
#
# COMPACT_ATOMS: atom_id res chain seq x y z
N MET A 1 -12.77 -20.42 1.55
CA MET A 1 -11.81 -19.97 2.59
C MET A 1 -12.57 -19.59 3.85
N SER A 2 -11.96 -19.72 5.03
CA SER A 2 -12.56 -19.25 6.29
C SER A 2 -12.74 -17.72 6.25
N THR A 3 -13.77 -17.19 6.93
CA THR A 3 -13.93 -15.75 7.14
C THR A 3 -12.74 -15.12 7.87
N ASP A 4 -11.95 -15.94 8.58
CA ASP A 4 -10.77 -15.53 9.33
C ASP A 4 -9.59 -15.15 8.44
N PHE A 5 -9.59 -15.56 7.16
CA PHE A 5 -8.60 -15.13 6.18
C PHE A 5 -8.70 -13.62 5.91
N TYR A 6 -9.92 -13.09 5.88
CA TYR A 6 -10.17 -11.69 5.61
C TYR A 6 -9.96 -10.86 6.86
N ARG A 7 -9.35 -9.68 6.71
CA ARG A 7 -9.14 -8.70 7.77
C ARG A 7 -10.16 -7.58 7.63
N GLN A 8 -10.61 -7.00 8.73
CA GLN A 8 -11.38 -5.76 8.66
C GLN A 8 -10.45 -4.66 8.14
N LEU A 9 -10.88 -3.90 7.12
CA LEU A 9 -10.05 -2.85 6.51
C LEU A 9 -9.67 -1.81 7.55
N SER A 10 -10.59 -1.42 8.43
CA SER A 10 -10.30 -0.58 9.59
C SER A 10 -11.40 -0.66 10.63
N PRO A 11 -11.13 -0.33 11.91
CA PRO A 11 -12.18 -0.21 12.92
C PRO A 11 -13.31 0.76 12.52
N GLY A 12 -13.01 1.76 11.69
CA GLY A 12 -13.96 2.76 11.20
C GLY A 12 -14.93 2.28 10.11
N CYS A 13 -14.79 1.06 9.57
CA CYS A 13 -15.73 0.54 8.57
C CYS A 13 -15.95 -0.98 8.65
N GLY A 14 -17.07 -1.45 8.11
CA GLY A 14 -17.42 -2.88 8.06
C GLY A 14 -16.80 -3.66 6.89
N LEU A 15 -16.02 -3.01 6.01
CA LEU A 15 -15.43 -3.64 4.85
C LEU A 15 -14.34 -4.63 5.27
N ARG A 16 -14.32 -5.82 4.67
CA ARG A 16 -13.27 -6.82 4.89
C ARG A 16 -12.48 -7.05 3.61
N VAL A 17 -11.16 -7.10 3.73
CA VAL A 17 -10.21 -7.26 2.63
C VAL A 17 -9.30 -8.45 2.89
N SER A 18 -8.80 -9.09 1.84
CA SER A 18 -7.76 -10.11 1.94
C SER A 18 -6.45 -9.51 2.51
N PRO A 19 -5.53 -10.32 3.07
CA PRO A 19 -4.24 -9.81 3.56
C PRO A 19 -3.38 -9.21 2.46
N LEU A 20 -3.53 -9.70 1.22
CA LEU A 20 -2.87 -9.18 0.04
C LEU A 20 -3.89 -8.55 -0.91
N THR A 21 -3.42 -7.62 -1.73
CA THR A 21 -4.14 -6.98 -2.84
C THR A 21 -3.33 -7.13 -4.11
N LEU A 22 -3.98 -7.46 -5.22
CA LEU A 22 -3.33 -7.44 -6.52
C LEU A 22 -3.18 -5.99 -7.00
N GLY A 23 -1.94 -5.48 -6.98
CA GLY A 23 -1.62 -4.14 -7.47
C GLY A 23 -1.33 -4.14 -8.98
N THR A 24 -1.94 -3.21 -9.71
CA THR A 24 -1.94 -3.23 -11.19
C THR A 24 -0.98 -2.24 -11.85
N ILE A 25 -0.01 -1.69 -11.12
CA ILE A 25 1.01 -0.81 -11.73
C ILE A 25 1.81 -1.50 -12.84
N THR A 26 1.80 -2.83 -12.89
CA THR A 26 2.43 -3.66 -13.95
C THR A 26 1.53 -3.91 -15.16
N PHE A 27 0.25 -3.50 -15.10
CA PHE A 27 -0.75 -3.72 -16.16
C PHE A 27 -0.68 -2.62 -17.20
N GLY A 28 -0.72 -3.02 -18.47
CA GLY A 28 -0.20 -2.17 -19.52
C GLY A 28 1.29 -1.99 -19.30
N GLY A 29 1.80 -0.79 -19.57
CA GLY A 29 3.23 -0.51 -19.64
C GLY A 29 3.45 0.44 -20.80
N ASP A 30 3.17 1.70 -20.54
CA ASP A 30 3.14 2.78 -21.53
C ASP A 30 3.40 4.13 -20.83
N HIS A 31 3.58 5.19 -21.61
CA HIS A 31 3.80 6.56 -21.15
C HIS A 31 4.98 6.70 -20.17
N GLY A 32 6.08 5.97 -20.41
CA GLY A 32 7.28 6.04 -19.56
C GLY A 32 7.21 5.17 -18.31
N MET A 33 6.26 4.24 -18.21
CA MET A 33 6.09 3.30 -17.11
C MET A 33 6.38 1.84 -17.52
N GLU A 34 6.99 1.63 -18.69
CA GLU A 34 7.29 0.32 -19.29
C GLU A 34 8.13 -0.57 -18.35
N TYR A 35 9.04 0.05 -17.58
CA TYR A 35 9.89 -0.66 -16.63
C TYR A 35 9.10 -1.23 -15.43
N PHE A 36 7.86 -0.82 -15.18
CA PHE A 36 7.01 -1.44 -14.16
C PHE A 36 6.50 -2.82 -14.60
N GLY A 37 6.17 -3.00 -15.87
CA GLY A 37 5.62 -4.23 -16.45
C GLY A 37 4.92 -3.98 -17.78
N HIS A 38 4.54 -5.07 -18.46
CA HIS A 38 3.80 -5.09 -19.74
C HIS A 38 2.64 -6.10 -19.70
N VAL A 39 1.95 -6.23 -18.55
CA VAL A 39 0.87 -7.23 -18.42
C VAL A 39 -0.32 -6.80 -19.28
N ASP A 40 -0.64 -7.59 -20.29
CA ASP A 40 -1.77 -7.36 -21.18
C ASP A 40 -3.08 -7.90 -20.59
N VAL A 41 -4.17 -7.87 -21.38
CA VAL A 41 -5.49 -8.30 -20.91
C VAL A 41 -5.50 -9.79 -20.54
N ASP A 42 -4.88 -10.66 -21.34
CA ASP A 42 -4.87 -12.11 -21.08
C ASP A 42 -4.04 -12.43 -19.82
N GLY A 43 -2.89 -11.78 -19.66
CA GLY A 43 -2.09 -11.87 -18.43
C GLY A 43 -2.83 -11.32 -17.20
N ALA A 44 -3.57 -10.22 -17.35
CA ALA A 44 -4.41 -9.67 -16.29
C ALA A 44 -5.53 -10.65 -15.89
N VAL A 45 -6.17 -11.32 -16.85
CA VAL A 45 -7.18 -12.35 -16.58
C VAL A 45 -6.59 -13.55 -15.82
N ASP A 46 -5.41 -14.03 -16.20
CA ASP A 46 -4.72 -15.11 -15.48
C ASP A 46 -4.40 -14.71 -14.03
N LEU A 47 -3.83 -13.52 -13.83
CA LEU A 47 -3.51 -13.00 -12.50
C LEU A 47 -4.78 -12.83 -11.63
N LEU A 48 -5.86 -12.26 -12.19
CA LEU A 48 -7.13 -12.10 -11.48
C LEU A 48 -7.76 -13.44 -11.11
N SER A 49 -7.72 -14.43 -12.01
CA SER A 49 -8.23 -15.78 -11.75
C SER A 49 -7.51 -16.41 -10.57
N ARG A 50 -6.18 -16.35 -10.57
CA ARG A 50 -5.34 -16.92 -9.51
C ARG A 50 -5.45 -16.17 -8.19
N ALA A 51 -5.53 -14.85 -8.25
CA ALA A 51 -5.82 -14.02 -7.08
C ALA A 51 -7.15 -14.46 -6.44
N LYS A 52 -8.20 -14.60 -7.25
CA LYS A 52 -9.52 -15.03 -6.76
C LYS A 52 -9.52 -16.46 -6.22
N ASP A 53 -8.84 -17.40 -6.89
CA ASP A 53 -8.70 -18.78 -6.43
C ASP A 53 -7.98 -18.85 -5.06
N ALA A 54 -7.04 -17.94 -4.84
CA ALA A 54 -6.37 -17.73 -3.55
C ALA A 54 -7.15 -16.83 -2.58
N GLY A 55 -8.43 -16.55 -2.86
CA GLY A 55 -9.35 -15.79 -2.01
C GLY A 55 -9.05 -14.30 -1.89
N ILE A 56 -8.15 -13.77 -2.72
CA ILE A 56 -7.90 -12.32 -2.81
C ILE A 56 -9.16 -11.66 -3.34
N ASN A 57 -9.65 -10.65 -2.61
CA ASN A 57 -10.89 -9.96 -2.94
C ASN A 57 -10.70 -8.49 -3.31
N LEU A 58 -9.45 -7.98 -3.30
CA LEU A 58 -9.15 -6.58 -3.54
C LEU A 58 -8.12 -6.44 -4.67
N VAL A 59 -8.39 -5.53 -5.59
CA VAL A 59 -7.52 -5.13 -6.69
C VAL A 59 -7.29 -3.62 -6.63
N ASP A 60 -6.04 -3.19 -6.72
CA ASP A 60 -5.66 -1.79 -6.57
C ASP A 60 -5.03 -1.24 -7.85
N THR A 61 -5.60 -0.14 -8.35
CA THR A 61 -5.11 0.58 -9.55
C THR A 61 -5.04 2.09 -9.29
N ALA A 62 -4.73 2.89 -10.30
CA ALA A 62 -4.77 4.34 -10.24
C ALA A 62 -4.89 4.94 -11.65
N ASN A 63 -5.53 6.11 -11.76
CA ASN A 63 -5.60 6.85 -13.01
C ASN A 63 -4.22 7.24 -13.58
N PHE A 64 -3.21 7.32 -12.70
CA PHE A 64 -1.84 7.66 -13.05
C PHE A 64 -1.04 6.49 -13.64
N TYR A 65 -1.44 5.24 -13.38
CA TYR A 65 -0.69 4.07 -13.84
C TYR A 65 -0.77 3.97 -15.37
N SER A 66 0.35 4.25 -16.03
CA SER A 66 0.43 4.46 -17.48
C SER A 66 -0.67 5.40 -18.00
N THR A 67 -0.94 6.49 -17.28
CA THR A 67 -1.95 7.50 -17.65
C THR A 67 -3.33 6.89 -17.91
N GLY A 68 -3.70 5.86 -17.16
CA GLY A 68 -5.00 5.20 -17.19
C GLY A 68 -5.03 3.90 -17.99
N VAL A 69 -3.96 3.55 -18.72
CA VAL A 69 -3.89 2.29 -19.48
C VAL A 69 -4.05 1.07 -18.55
N ALA A 70 -3.50 1.11 -17.33
CA ALA A 70 -3.68 0.03 -16.35
C ALA A 70 -5.16 -0.19 -15.99
N GLU A 71 -5.95 0.89 -15.89
CA GLU A 71 -7.39 0.81 -15.64
C GLU A 71 -8.15 0.24 -16.84
N GLU A 72 -7.71 0.54 -18.07
CA GLU A 72 -8.32 -0.04 -19.28
C GLU A 72 -8.05 -1.53 -19.41
N VAL A 73 -6.81 -1.96 -19.13
CA VAL A 73 -6.44 -3.39 -19.11
C VAL A 73 -7.23 -4.11 -18.02
N LEU A 74 -7.28 -3.54 -16.80
CA LEU A 74 -8.05 -4.10 -15.70
C LEU A 74 -9.54 -4.17 -16.04
N GLY A 75 -10.14 -3.11 -16.60
CA GLY A 75 -11.56 -3.08 -16.96
C GLY A 75 -11.93 -4.14 -17.99
N LYS A 76 -11.09 -4.34 -19.01
CA LYS A 76 -11.27 -5.43 -20.00
C LYS A 76 -11.15 -6.81 -19.36
N ALA A 77 -10.19 -6.99 -18.45
CA ALA A 77 -10.00 -8.25 -17.76
C ALA A 77 -11.17 -8.58 -16.81
N LEU A 78 -11.68 -7.59 -16.05
CA LEU A 78 -12.88 -7.73 -15.21
C LEU A 78 -14.11 -8.11 -16.04
N ALA A 79 -14.30 -7.49 -17.21
CA ALA A 79 -15.43 -7.78 -18.10
C ALA A 79 -15.37 -9.17 -18.76
N SER A 80 -14.21 -9.85 -18.73
CA SER A 80 -14.04 -11.16 -19.37
C SER A 80 -14.81 -12.29 -18.66
N SER A 81 -15.14 -12.13 -17.37
CA SER A 81 -15.85 -13.15 -16.59
C SER A 81 -16.65 -12.55 -15.44
N ARG A 82 -17.89 -13.02 -15.28
CA ARG A 82 -18.74 -12.71 -14.11
C ARG A 82 -18.15 -13.19 -12.79
N SER A 83 -17.16 -14.09 -12.83
CA SER A 83 -16.43 -14.46 -11.62
C SER A 83 -15.64 -13.29 -11.04
N PHE A 84 -15.50 -12.15 -11.72
CA PHE A 84 -14.79 -10.99 -11.18
C PHE A 84 -15.73 -9.89 -10.64
N ASP A 85 -17.05 -10.07 -10.75
CA ASP A 85 -18.04 -9.05 -10.36
C ASP A 85 -17.98 -8.67 -8.87
N ASP A 86 -17.58 -9.59 -8.01
CA ASP A 86 -17.49 -9.43 -6.54
C ASP A 86 -16.11 -8.95 -6.06
N LEU A 87 -15.14 -8.77 -6.96
CA LEU A 87 -13.86 -8.17 -6.62
C LEU A 87 -14.07 -6.70 -6.24
N LEU A 88 -13.48 -6.32 -5.11
CA LEU A 88 -13.37 -4.94 -4.67
C LEU A 88 -12.29 -4.26 -5.52
N VAL A 89 -12.60 -3.08 -6.03
CA VAL A 89 -11.68 -2.32 -6.88
C VAL A 89 -11.40 -0.96 -6.26
N THR A 90 -10.11 -0.65 -6.12
CA THR A 90 -9.65 0.69 -5.74
C THR A 90 -9.13 1.47 -6.95
N SER A 91 -9.21 2.79 -6.88
CA SER A 91 -8.38 3.67 -7.72
C SER A 91 -7.92 4.88 -6.91
N LYS A 92 -7.13 5.76 -7.53
CA LYS A 92 -6.53 6.92 -6.89
C LYS A 92 -6.56 8.11 -7.82
N VAL A 93 -6.58 9.31 -7.23
CA VAL A 93 -6.52 10.59 -7.94
C VAL A 93 -5.59 11.56 -7.23
N ARG A 94 -4.81 12.30 -8.02
CA ARG A 94 -4.10 13.55 -7.68
C ARG A 94 -2.99 13.84 -8.69
N MET A 95 -2.26 12.82 -9.13
CA MET A 95 -1.10 13.01 -10.01
C MET A 95 -1.52 13.65 -11.33
N VAL A 96 -0.57 14.30 -11.99
CA VAL A 96 -0.79 14.91 -13.30
C VAL A 96 -0.96 13.79 -14.34
N VAL A 97 -2.08 13.80 -15.05
CA VAL A 97 -2.46 12.78 -16.06
C VAL A 97 -2.77 13.39 -17.43
N GLY A 98 -2.36 14.63 -17.67
CA GLY A 98 -2.54 15.37 -18.90
C GLY A 98 -1.76 16.69 -18.92
N ASP A 99 -1.81 17.40 -20.04
CA ASP A 99 -1.00 18.61 -20.27
C ASP A 99 -1.69 19.90 -19.79
N GLY A 100 -2.98 19.83 -19.43
CA GLY A 100 -3.77 20.96 -19.02
C GLY A 100 -3.48 21.42 -17.58
N PRO A 101 -3.74 22.68 -17.25
CA PRO A 101 -3.45 23.24 -15.92
C PRO A 101 -4.28 22.62 -14.78
N ASN A 102 -5.35 21.90 -15.11
CA ASN A 102 -6.24 21.23 -14.15
C ASN A 102 -6.22 19.70 -14.30
N ASP A 103 -5.20 19.15 -14.97
CA ASP A 103 -5.04 17.70 -15.18
C ASP A 103 -4.29 17.02 -14.01
N GLY A 104 -4.20 17.69 -12.86
CA GLY A 104 -3.75 17.13 -11.59
C GLY A 104 -4.32 17.91 -10.38
N GLY A 105 -3.91 17.51 -9.18
CA GLY A 105 -4.34 18.08 -7.91
C GLY A 105 -5.61 17.43 -7.33
N GLN A 106 -6.16 18.05 -6.29
CA GLN A 106 -7.35 17.57 -5.56
C GLN A 106 -8.49 18.57 -5.56
N SER A 107 -8.53 19.45 -6.57
CA SER A 107 -9.67 20.32 -6.83
C SER A 107 -10.92 19.51 -7.12
N ARG A 108 -12.09 20.09 -6.82
CA ARG A 108 -13.39 19.48 -7.16
C ARG A 108 -13.46 19.16 -8.66
N TRP A 109 -12.94 20.05 -9.49
CA TRP A 109 -12.89 19.87 -10.95
C TRP A 109 -12.17 18.58 -11.33
N HIS A 110 -10.92 18.42 -10.86
CA HIS A 110 -10.10 17.28 -11.23
C HIS A 110 -10.65 15.97 -10.66
N ILE A 111 -11.07 15.96 -9.39
CA ILE A 111 -11.61 14.76 -8.74
C ILE A 111 -12.86 14.24 -9.46
N LEU A 112 -13.81 15.13 -9.78
CA LEU A 112 -15.07 14.75 -10.44
C LEU A 112 -14.85 14.26 -11.88
N ASP A 113 -13.98 14.93 -12.64
CA ASP A 113 -13.64 14.49 -13.99
C ASP A 113 -12.92 13.12 -14.00
N GLN A 114 -11.97 12.93 -13.09
CA GLN A 114 -11.17 11.70 -13.06
C GLN A 114 -11.92 10.49 -12.53
N VAL A 115 -12.83 10.64 -11.55
CA VAL A 115 -13.64 9.50 -11.09
C VAL A 115 -14.54 9.00 -12.23
N ASP A 116 -15.13 9.88 -13.02
CA ASP A 116 -15.98 9.51 -14.15
C ASP A 116 -15.17 8.83 -15.27
N LYS A 117 -13.95 9.31 -15.56
CA LYS A 117 -13.02 8.67 -16.50
C LYS A 117 -12.59 7.28 -16.01
N THR A 118 -12.25 7.17 -14.74
CA THR A 118 -11.84 5.92 -14.09
C THR A 118 -12.94 4.86 -14.16
N LEU A 119 -14.17 5.21 -13.77
CA LEU A 119 -15.32 4.31 -13.83
C LEU A 119 -15.59 3.82 -15.26
N ARG A 120 -15.46 4.71 -16.26
CA ARG A 120 -15.58 4.32 -17.68
C ARG A 120 -14.49 3.35 -18.12
N ARG A 121 -13.22 3.59 -17.78
CA ARG A 121 -12.11 2.68 -18.14
C ARG A 121 -12.26 1.31 -17.50
N LEU A 122 -12.70 1.28 -16.24
CA LEU A 122 -12.94 0.05 -15.49
C LEU A 122 -14.23 -0.68 -15.91
N GLY A 123 -15.16 0.00 -16.57
CA GLY A 123 -16.48 -0.54 -16.90
C GLY A 123 -17.33 -0.82 -15.65
N ARG A 124 -17.25 0.04 -14.62
CA ARG A 124 -17.95 -0.11 -13.33
C ARG A 124 -18.80 1.12 -13.01
N ASP A 125 -19.86 0.91 -12.25
CA ASP A 125 -20.75 1.99 -11.78
C ASP A 125 -20.23 2.67 -10.50
N HIS A 126 -19.37 1.99 -9.74
CA HIS A 126 -18.75 2.52 -8.54
C HIS A 126 -17.34 1.97 -8.30
N LEU A 127 -16.56 2.70 -7.49
CA LEU A 127 -15.34 2.21 -6.86
C LEU A 127 -15.63 1.79 -5.42
N ASP A 128 -15.03 0.69 -4.97
CA ASP A 128 -15.20 0.22 -3.59
C ASP A 128 -14.36 1.06 -2.62
N LEU A 129 -13.19 1.53 -3.05
CA LEU A 129 -12.35 2.45 -2.29
C LEU A 129 -11.64 3.44 -3.23
N TYR A 130 -11.71 4.74 -2.97
CA TYR A 130 -11.02 5.75 -3.77
C TYR A 130 -10.00 6.52 -2.95
N TYR A 131 -8.77 6.63 -3.44
CA TYR A 131 -7.69 7.28 -2.69
C TYR A 131 -7.38 8.68 -3.20
N LEU A 132 -7.25 9.61 -2.25
CA LEU A 132 -6.49 10.84 -2.45
C LEU A 132 -4.99 10.46 -2.48
N HIS A 133 -4.41 10.36 -3.68
CA HIS A 133 -3.15 9.63 -3.95
C HIS A 133 -1.91 10.24 -3.28
N GLU A 134 -1.91 11.56 -3.07
CA GLU A 134 -0.79 12.31 -2.49
C GLU A 134 -1.32 13.62 -1.90
N TRP A 135 -0.60 14.27 -0.99
CA TRP A 135 -1.01 15.56 -0.45
C TRP A 135 -1.10 16.64 -1.55
N ASP A 136 -2.16 17.44 -1.50
CA ASP A 136 -2.31 18.68 -2.27
C ASP A 136 -2.40 19.86 -1.29
N GLY A 137 -1.32 20.64 -1.21
CA GLY A 137 -1.25 21.82 -0.34
C GLY A 137 -1.83 23.09 -0.95
N GLN A 138 -2.35 23.06 -2.17
CA GLN A 138 -2.89 24.22 -2.89
C GLN A 138 -4.42 24.26 -2.84
N THR A 139 -5.09 23.13 -3.03
CA THR A 139 -6.55 23.08 -2.96
C THR A 139 -7.03 23.28 -1.51
N PRO A 140 -8.02 24.17 -1.26
CA PRO A 140 -8.65 24.27 0.05
C PRO A 140 -9.19 22.91 0.51
N LEU A 141 -8.78 22.46 1.69
CA LEU A 141 -9.07 21.11 2.16
C LEU A 141 -10.59 20.83 2.24
N GLU A 142 -11.38 21.83 2.64
CA GLU A 142 -12.85 21.75 2.65
C GLU A 142 -13.43 21.47 1.26
N GLU A 143 -12.84 22.00 0.19
CA GLU A 143 -13.27 21.73 -1.19
C GLU A 143 -13.06 20.26 -1.54
N THR A 144 -11.85 19.74 -1.28
CA THR A 144 -11.50 18.34 -1.52
C THR A 144 -12.42 17.42 -0.72
N LEU A 145 -12.54 17.63 0.59
CA LEU A 145 -13.29 16.73 1.46
C LEU A 145 -14.81 16.80 1.25
N GLN A 146 -15.36 17.97 0.93
CA GLN A 146 -16.76 18.07 0.52
C GLN A 146 -17.01 17.29 -0.78
N THR A 147 -16.05 17.31 -1.72
CA THR A 147 -16.16 16.56 -2.97
C THR A 147 -16.15 15.05 -2.71
N MET A 148 -15.25 14.57 -1.83
CA MET A 148 -15.22 13.16 -1.43
C MET A 148 -16.51 12.74 -0.70
N ASP A 149 -17.03 13.58 0.20
CA ASP A 149 -18.32 13.35 0.88
C ASP A 149 -19.48 13.19 -0.14
N GLN A 150 -19.56 14.08 -1.14
CA GLN A 150 -20.56 13.98 -2.21
C GLN A 150 -20.42 12.70 -3.03
N LEU A 151 -19.19 12.28 -3.34
CA LEU A 151 -18.94 11.04 -4.08
C LEU A 151 -19.38 9.80 -3.29
N VAL A 152 -19.13 9.77 -1.98
CA VAL A 152 -19.62 8.67 -1.13
C VAL A 152 -21.15 8.69 -1.07
N ARG A 153 -21.76 9.85 -0.80
CA ARG A 153 -23.23 9.97 -0.68
C ARG A 153 -23.98 9.67 -1.98
N SER A 154 -23.39 9.97 -3.13
CA SER A 154 -23.96 9.64 -4.44
C SER A 154 -23.81 8.16 -4.80
N GLY A 155 -22.99 7.41 -4.07
CA GLY A 155 -22.69 6.01 -4.37
C GLY A 155 -21.76 5.82 -5.58
N LYS A 156 -21.07 6.86 -6.06
CA LYS A 156 -19.98 6.67 -7.05
C LYS A 156 -18.75 6.01 -6.44
N ILE A 157 -18.54 6.21 -5.14
CA ILE A 157 -17.54 5.49 -4.35
C ILE A 157 -18.20 4.95 -3.08
N ARG A 158 -17.75 3.81 -2.55
CA ARG A 158 -18.28 3.25 -1.29
C ARG A 158 -17.51 3.77 -0.07
N TYR A 159 -16.19 3.78 -0.18
CA TYR A 159 -15.28 4.30 0.83
C TYR A 159 -14.21 5.16 0.17
N TYR A 160 -13.47 5.92 0.97
CA TYR A 160 -12.27 6.60 0.50
C TYR A 160 -11.14 6.54 1.54
N GLY A 161 -9.92 6.76 1.07
CA GLY A 161 -8.72 6.83 1.89
C GLY A 161 -7.77 7.93 1.43
N VAL A 162 -6.67 8.06 2.16
CA VAL A 162 -5.56 8.96 1.80
C VAL A 162 -4.30 8.13 1.50
N SER A 163 -3.38 8.65 0.71
CA SER A 163 -2.10 8.01 0.43
C SER A 163 -0.99 9.04 0.52
N ASN A 164 0.12 8.68 1.15
CA ASN A 164 1.32 9.53 1.33
C ASN A 164 1.09 10.83 2.13
N TYR A 165 0.17 10.80 3.10
CA TYR A 165 -0.07 11.95 3.98
C TYR A 165 0.81 11.84 5.23
N THR A 166 1.44 12.94 5.63
CA THR A 166 2.04 13.03 6.96
C THR A 166 0.97 13.02 8.05
N SER A 167 1.32 12.66 9.29
CA SER A 167 0.32 12.53 10.36
C SER A 167 -0.40 13.83 10.70
N TRP A 168 0.28 15.00 10.65
CA TRP A 168 -0.41 16.27 10.88
C TRP A 168 -1.41 16.60 9.76
N GLN A 169 -1.14 16.19 8.52
CA GLN A 169 -2.07 16.32 7.40
C GLN A 169 -3.26 15.38 7.55
N LEU A 170 -3.01 14.12 7.93
CA LEU A 170 -4.06 13.14 8.24
C LEU A 170 -4.98 13.65 9.36
N MET A 171 -4.40 14.12 10.48
CA MET A 171 -5.17 14.69 11.59
C MET A 171 -5.96 15.92 11.14
N LYS A 172 -5.38 16.79 10.31
CA LYS A 172 -6.08 17.93 9.72
C LYS A 172 -7.28 17.49 8.87
N VAL A 173 -7.14 16.44 8.05
CA VAL A 173 -8.24 15.85 7.27
C VAL A 173 -9.36 15.37 8.17
N LEU A 174 -9.04 14.56 9.18
CA LEU A 174 -10.03 13.98 10.09
C LEU A 174 -10.79 15.05 10.86
N MET A 175 -10.09 16.08 11.35
CA MET A 175 -10.68 17.21 12.05
C MET A 175 -11.56 18.08 11.14
N THR A 176 -11.15 18.33 9.90
CA THR A 176 -11.97 19.06 8.93
C THR A 176 -13.24 18.28 8.58
N CYS A 177 -13.16 16.95 8.41
CA CYS A 177 -14.34 16.12 8.22
C CYS A 177 -15.30 16.21 9.41
N GLU A 178 -14.78 16.04 10.63
CA GLU A 178 -15.59 16.08 11.85
C GLU A 178 -16.32 17.42 12.03
N ARG A 179 -15.59 18.53 11.89
CA ARG A 179 -16.13 19.87 12.06
C ARG A 179 -17.26 20.20 11.06
N ASN A 180 -17.20 19.64 9.86
CA ASN A 180 -18.16 19.91 8.79
C ASN A 180 -19.21 18.79 8.62
N GLY A 181 -19.13 17.71 9.39
CA GLY A 181 -20.01 16.54 9.24
C GLY A 181 -19.79 15.76 7.93
N PHE A 182 -18.60 15.87 7.33
CA PHE A 182 -18.23 15.07 6.17
C PHE A 182 -17.87 13.66 6.58
N ILE A 183 -18.11 12.71 5.68
CA ILE A 183 -17.65 11.32 5.85
C ILE A 183 -16.12 11.32 5.95
N LYS A 184 -15.56 10.61 6.94
CA LYS A 184 -14.10 10.49 7.17
C LYS A 184 -13.47 9.41 6.26
N PRO A 185 -12.18 9.53 5.89
CA PRO A 185 -11.46 8.44 5.24
C PRO A 185 -11.37 7.23 6.18
N VAL A 186 -11.35 6.02 5.63
CA VAL A 186 -11.32 4.77 6.42
C VAL A 186 -9.96 4.08 6.40
N SER A 187 -9.04 4.52 5.53
CA SER A 187 -7.74 3.88 5.33
C SER A 187 -6.69 4.89 4.89
N GLN A 188 -5.42 4.61 5.24
CA GLN A 188 -4.26 5.21 4.60
C GLN A 188 -3.50 4.17 3.76
N GLN A 189 -2.93 4.60 2.64
CA GLN A 189 -1.97 3.80 1.85
C GLN A 189 -0.58 4.41 2.01
N ILE A 190 0.40 3.61 2.42
CA ILE A 190 1.74 4.10 2.83
C ILE A 190 2.85 3.22 2.30
N TYR A 191 4.04 3.79 2.09
CA TYR A 191 5.25 3.00 1.88
C TYR A 191 5.74 2.47 3.21
N TYR A 192 5.96 1.16 3.29
CA TYR A 192 6.50 0.55 4.49
C TYR A 192 7.14 -0.80 4.12
N THR A 193 8.40 -0.96 4.50
CA THR A 193 9.14 -2.20 4.30
C THR A 193 10.05 -2.44 5.50
N PRO A 194 10.61 -3.65 5.68
CA PRO A 194 11.70 -3.84 6.62
C PRO A 194 12.83 -2.83 6.44
N GLN A 195 13.16 -2.41 5.22
CA GLN A 195 14.24 -1.43 4.99
C GLN A 195 13.83 0.02 5.26
N ALA A 196 12.57 0.39 5.01
CA ALA A 196 12.07 1.75 5.12
C ALA A 196 10.91 1.82 6.10
N ARG A 197 11.23 2.25 7.32
CA ARG A 197 10.36 2.15 8.50
C ARG A 197 9.92 3.50 9.06
N ASP A 198 10.09 4.58 8.30
CA ASP A 198 9.72 5.94 8.73
C ASP A 198 8.24 6.08 9.11
N ALA A 199 7.36 5.29 8.49
CA ALA A 199 5.94 5.25 8.81
C ALA A 199 5.65 4.86 10.27
N GLU A 200 6.57 4.14 10.93
CA GLU A 200 6.41 3.71 12.33
C GLU A 200 6.47 4.88 13.31
N TYR A 201 7.09 6.02 12.97
CA TYR A 201 7.18 7.15 13.89
C TYR A 201 5.83 7.80 14.18
N GLU A 202 5.01 7.99 13.15
CA GLU A 202 3.84 8.88 13.25
C GLU A 202 2.66 8.37 12.42
N MET A 203 2.88 7.81 11.22
CA MET A 203 1.78 7.47 10.30
C MET A 203 0.98 6.27 10.80
N ILE A 204 1.66 5.19 11.17
CA ILE A 204 1.01 3.97 11.71
C ILE A 204 0.31 4.26 13.06
N PRO A 205 0.96 4.92 14.04
CA PRO A 205 0.33 5.30 15.30
C PRO A 205 -0.90 6.17 15.13
N ALA A 206 -0.83 7.19 14.27
CA ALA A 206 -1.98 8.05 13.99
C ALA A 206 -3.16 7.26 13.41
N ALA A 207 -2.90 6.29 12.51
CA ALA A 207 -3.97 5.44 12.00
C ALA A 207 -4.55 4.52 13.09
N ILE A 208 -3.71 3.93 13.96
CA ILE A 208 -4.18 3.10 15.07
C ILE A 208 -5.08 3.92 16.01
N ASP A 209 -4.62 5.10 16.42
CA ASP A 209 -5.34 5.99 17.34
C ASP A 209 -6.68 6.45 16.75
N GLN A 210 -6.69 6.81 15.46
CA GLN A 210 -7.86 7.34 14.78
C GLN A 210 -8.78 6.27 14.18
N GLY A 211 -8.45 4.98 14.34
CA GLY A 211 -9.26 3.86 13.84
C GLY A 211 -9.23 3.69 12.32
N LEU A 212 -8.14 4.08 11.66
CA LEU A 212 -7.88 3.80 10.25
C LEU A 212 -7.04 2.53 10.08
N GLY A 213 -7.17 1.88 8.93
CA GLY A 213 -6.28 0.79 8.54
C GLY A 213 -5.19 1.26 7.60
N SER A 214 -3.99 0.72 7.77
CA SER A 214 -2.86 0.97 6.89
C SER A 214 -2.77 -0.13 5.83
N GLN A 215 -2.76 0.28 4.56
CA GLN A 215 -2.43 -0.56 3.42
C GLN A 215 -1.01 -0.21 2.96
N VAL A 216 -0.17 -1.21 2.74
CA VAL A 216 1.23 -0.98 2.35
C VAL A 216 1.37 -1.07 0.84
N TRP A 217 1.86 0.00 0.21
CA TRP A 217 2.28 -0.04 -1.19
C TRP A 217 3.78 -0.37 -1.30
N SER A 218 4.15 -1.06 -2.39
CA SER A 218 5.52 -1.57 -2.63
C SER A 218 6.16 -2.30 -1.43
N PRO A 219 5.48 -3.30 -0.84
CA PRO A 219 5.97 -4.00 0.35
C PRO A 219 7.31 -4.73 0.13
N LEU A 220 7.68 -5.01 -1.13
CA LEU A 220 8.96 -5.61 -1.52
C LEU A 220 10.03 -4.56 -1.92
N GLY A 221 9.79 -3.28 -1.66
CA GLY A 221 10.73 -2.19 -1.95
C GLY A 221 11.10 -2.12 -3.43
N MET A 222 10.12 -2.15 -4.34
CA MET A 222 10.36 -2.20 -5.80
C MET A 222 11.21 -3.40 -6.27
N GLY A 223 11.25 -4.48 -5.49
CA GLY A 223 12.02 -5.69 -5.79
C GLY A 223 13.34 -5.79 -5.02
N LEU A 224 13.73 -4.78 -4.26
CA LEU A 224 14.92 -4.81 -3.41
C LEU A 224 14.89 -5.97 -2.41
N LEU A 225 13.71 -6.28 -1.88
CA LEU A 225 13.49 -7.32 -0.86
C LEU A 225 13.00 -8.63 -1.48
N THR A 226 13.65 -9.06 -2.56
CA THR A 226 13.35 -10.34 -3.26
C THR A 226 14.51 -11.33 -3.20
N GLY A 227 15.64 -10.96 -2.57
CA GLY A 227 16.86 -11.76 -2.56
C GLY A 227 17.79 -11.55 -3.76
N LYS A 228 17.33 -10.81 -4.79
CA LYS A 228 18.12 -10.50 -6.00
C LYS A 228 19.23 -9.47 -5.79
N TYR A 229 19.03 -8.55 -4.84
CA TYR A 229 19.96 -7.47 -4.53
C TYR A 229 20.86 -7.91 -3.38
N ARG A 230 22.11 -8.30 -3.69
CA ARG A 230 23.07 -8.79 -2.69
C ARG A 230 24.41 -8.07 -2.81
N ARG A 231 25.21 -8.15 -1.73
CA ARG A 231 26.56 -7.61 -1.69
C ARG A 231 27.42 -8.21 -2.81
N GLY A 232 28.01 -7.36 -3.64
CA GLY A 232 28.85 -7.78 -4.78
C GLY A 232 28.09 -8.39 -5.97
N VAL A 233 26.76 -8.46 -5.93
CA VAL A 233 25.93 -8.98 -7.03
C VAL A 233 25.12 -7.85 -7.64
N GLN A 234 25.31 -7.62 -8.94
CA GLN A 234 24.45 -6.71 -9.70
C GLN A 234 23.22 -7.49 -10.17
N PRO A 235 21.99 -6.99 -9.94
CA PRO A 235 20.79 -7.65 -10.44
C PRO A 235 20.74 -7.55 -11.97
N GLU A 236 20.38 -8.66 -12.62
CA GLU A 236 20.10 -8.69 -14.05
C GLU A 236 18.66 -8.28 -14.33
N SER A 237 18.44 -7.67 -15.50
CA SER A 237 17.10 -7.41 -16.02
C SER A 237 16.34 -8.73 -16.24
N PRO A 238 15.01 -8.79 -16.01
CA PRO A 238 14.17 -7.67 -15.59
C PRO A 238 14.25 -7.42 -14.08
N ALA A 239 14.58 -6.18 -13.71
CA ALA A 239 14.71 -5.69 -12.34
C ALA A 239 14.35 -4.20 -12.27
N ARG A 240 13.28 -3.86 -11.53
CA ARG A 240 12.67 -2.51 -11.58
C ARG A 240 13.66 -1.38 -11.28
N MET A 241 14.48 -1.55 -10.26
CA MET A 241 15.47 -0.53 -9.86
C MET A 241 16.66 -0.43 -10.83
N VAL A 242 16.81 -1.39 -11.75
CA VAL A 242 17.85 -1.41 -12.79
C VAL A 242 17.28 -0.86 -14.10
N ASP A 243 16.07 -1.27 -14.46
CA ASP A 243 15.41 -0.92 -15.71
C ASP A 243 14.74 0.47 -15.69
N GLY A 244 14.39 0.96 -14.49
CA GLY A 244 13.79 2.28 -14.26
C GLY A 244 14.81 3.35 -13.82
N PRO A 245 14.33 4.51 -13.33
CA PRO A 245 15.19 5.60 -12.86
C PRO A 245 16.07 5.23 -11.66
N GLY A 246 15.74 4.16 -10.94
CA GLY A 246 16.46 3.71 -9.74
C GLY A 246 16.25 4.61 -8.52
N THR A 247 15.32 5.55 -8.59
CA THR A 247 15.01 6.54 -7.54
C THR A 247 13.59 6.43 -6.99
N ASP A 248 12.83 5.40 -7.40
CA ASP A 248 11.43 5.21 -6.98
C ASP A 248 11.28 4.90 -5.48
N VAL A 249 12.37 4.42 -4.85
CA VAL A 249 12.49 4.26 -3.40
C VAL A 249 13.84 4.78 -2.93
N ILE A 250 13.87 5.41 -1.77
CA ILE A 250 15.09 5.99 -1.19
C ILE A 250 15.80 4.91 -0.38
N VAL A 251 17.00 4.53 -0.83
CA VAL A 251 17.91 3.66 -0.07
C VAL A 251 19.04 4.52 0.49
N THR A 252 18.92 4.90 1.77
CA THR A 252 19.92 5.75 2.44
C THR A 252 21.17 4.99 2.87
N ASP A 253 21.03 3.69 3.14
CA ASP A 253 22.12 2.81 3.55
C ASP A 253 22.04 1.50 2.78
N ARG A 254 22.98 1.29 1.84
CA ARG A 254 23.02 0.09 1.00
C ARG A 254 23.59 -1.12 1.73
N GLU A 255 24.51 -0.93 2.67
CA GLU A 255 25.06 -2.06 3.43
C GLU A 255 24.00 -2.62 4.37
N ASN A 256 23.22 -1.74 5.03
CA ASN A 256 22.08 -2.16 5.83
C ASN A 256 21.01 -2.89 5.01
N LEU A 257 20.75 -2.46 3.76
CA LEU A 257 19.88 -3.20 2.84
C LEU A 257 20.41 -4.62 2.58
N TYR A 258 21.72 -4.80 2.37
CA TYR A 258 22.28 -6.14 2.15
C TYR A 258 22.19 -7.00 3.40
N ASP A 259 22.51 -6.46 4.59
CA ASP A 259 22.36 -7.17 5.86
C ASP A 259 20.90 -7.59 6.11
N MET A 260 19.95 -6.74 5.69
CA MET A 260 18.51 -7.05 5.73
C MET A 260 18.16 -8.20 4.80
N VAL A 261 18.64 -8.16 3.54
CA VAL A 261 18.39 -9.24 2.58
C VAL A 261 19.01 -10.56 3.06
N ASP A 262 20.23 -10.54 3.59
CA ASP A 262 20.89 -11.73 4.15
C ASP A 262 20.09 -12.31 5.33
N THR A 263 19.61 -11.45 6.23
CA THR A 263 18.77 -11.87 7.36
C THR A 263 17.45 -12.48 6.90
N LEU A 264 16.79 -11.88 5.91
CA LEU A 264 15.56 -12.42 5.33
C LEU A 264 15.80 -13.76 4.62
N ASP A 265 16.93 -13.93 3.94
CA ASP A 265 17.32 -15.16 3.23
C ASP A 265 17.56 -16.33 4.18
N GLU A 266 18.18 -16.07 5.33
CA GLU A 266 18.37 -17.07 6.37
C GLU A 266 17.04 -17.54 6.97
N VAL A 267 16.14 -16.59 7.29
CA VAL A 267 14.79 -16.92 7.78
C VAL A 267 14.01 -17.67 6.70
N ALA A 268 14.08 -17.22 5.44
CA ALA A 268 13.41 -17.87 4.32
C ALA A 268 13.88 -19.33 4.15
N SER A 269 15.19 -19.56 4.25
CA SER A 269 15.78 -20.90 4.17
C SER A 269 15.27 -21.85 5.27
N ALA A 270 15.05 -21.35 6.50
CA ALA A 270 14.53 -22.15 7.61
C ALA A 270 13.09 -22.62 7.39
N HIS A 271 12.29 -21.85 6.64
CA HIS A 271 10.90 -22.17 6.31
C HIS A 271 10.73 -22.84 4.94
N GLY A 272 11.79 -22.98 4.14
CA GLY A 272 11.67 -23.38 2.74
C GLY A 272 10.86 -22.38 1.90
N ALA A 273 10.86 -21.11 2.32
CA ALA A 273 10.12 -20.02 1.72
C ALA A 273 11.05 -19.12 0.88
N SER A 274 10.47 -18.17 0.13
CA SER A 274 11.23 -17.12 -0.54
C SER A 274 11.46 -15.91 0.36
N VAL A 275 12.48 -15.10 0.05
CA VAL A 275 12.71 -13.79 0.72
C VAL A 275 11.48 -12.89 0.60
N ALA A 276 10.77 -12.94 -0.53
CA ALA A 276 9.55 -12.17 -0.73
C ALA A 276 8.43 -12.64 0.21
N GLN A 277 8.25 -13.95 0.37
CA GLN A 277 7.28 -14.53 1.30
C GLN A 277 7.53 -14.11 2.74
N VAL A 278 8.78 -14.23 3.22
CA VAL A 278 9.16 -13.79 4.57
C VAL A 278 8.93 -12.29 4.75
N THR A 279 9.28 -11.47 3.76
CA THR A 279 9.08 -10.01 3.81
C THR A 279 7.61 -9.64 3.96
N LEU A 280 6.74 -10.26 3.15
CA LEU A 280 5.30 -10.02 3.19
C LEU A 280 4.69 -10.55 4.50
N ALA A 281 5.08 -11.75 4.95
CA ALA A 281 4.62 -12.32 6.21
C ALA A 281 5.01 -11.44 7.40
N TRP A 282 6.26 -10.93 7.43
CA TRP A 282 6.72 -9.99 8.46
C TRP A 282 5.86 -8.72 8.48
N LEU A 283 5.60 -8.11 7.32
CA LEU A 283 4.76 -6.91 7.21
C LEU A 283 3.33 -7.14 7.71
N LEU A 284 2.76 -8.33 7.47
CA LEU A 284 1.43 -8.71 7.94
C LEU A 284 1.33 -8.88 9.47
N THR A 285 2.46 -8.99 10.17
CA THR A 285 2.52 -9.02 11.65
C THR A 285 2.53 -7.63 12.28
N ARG A 286 2.76 -6.58 11.49
CA ARG A 286 3.01 -5.24 12.02
C ARG A 286 1.72 -4.57 12.50
N PRO A 287 1.74 -3.86 13.64
CA PRO A 287 0.55 -3.19 14.18
C PRO A 287 -0.07 -2.21 13.16
N GLY A 288 -1.40 -2.21 13.06
CA GLY A 288 -2.14 -1.31 12.17
C GLY A 288 -2.06 -1.65 10.67
N ILE A 289 -1.25 -2.64 10.27
CA ILE A 289 -1.19 -3.12 8.88
C ILE A 289 -2.34 -4.10 8.62
N THR A 290 -3.18 -3.75 7.66
CA THR A 290 -4.40 -4.51 7.33
C THR A 290 -4.31 -5.23 6.00
N ASN A 291 -3.48 -4.72 5.08
CA ASN A 291 -3.37 -5.23 3.72
C ASN A 291 -2.03 -4.82 3.07
N LEU A 292 -1.51 -5.65 2.16
CA LEU A 292 -0.32 -5.35 1.35
C LEU A 292 -0.67 -5.34 -0.14
N VAL A 293 -0.37 -4.24 -0.85
CA VAL A 293 -0.55 -4.11 -2.31
C VAL A 293 0.67 -4.67 -3.03
N VAL A 294 0.51 -5.83 -3.66
CA VAL A 294 1.59 -6.56 -4.32
C VAL A 294 1.38 -6.53 -5.82
N GLY A 295 2.34 -5.97 -6.55
CA GLY A 295 2.37 -6.04 -8.02
C GLY A 295 3.23 -7.19 -8.50
N ALA A 296 2.77 -7.90 -9.53
CA ALA A 296 3.51 -8.99 -10.17
C ALA A 296 3.59 -8.75 -11.69
N ARG A 297 4.73 -9.07 -12.30
CA ARG A 297 4.89 -9.07 -13.76
C ARG A 297 4.58 -10.42 -14.38
N THR A 298 4.64 -11.48 -13.57
CA THR A 298 4.43 -12.85 -14.01
C THR A 298 3.59 -13.59 -12.99
N THR A 299 2.90 -14.61 -13.46
CA THR A 299 2.12 -15.54 -12.64
C THR A 299 2.94 -16.16 -11.52
N ALA A 300 4.18 -16.59 -11.81
CA ALA A 300 5.06 -17.19 -10.80
C ALA A 300 5.41 -16.23 -9.66
N GLN A 301 5.59 -14.92 -9.94
CA GLN A 301 5.81 -13.91 -8.89
C GLN A 301 4.58 -13.73 -8.00
N TRP A 302 3.40 -13.78 -8.62
CA TRP A 302 2.14 -13.70 -7.89
C TRP A 302 1.93 -14.93 -7.01
N GLU A 303 2.10 -16.14 -7.55
CA GLU A 303 2.02 -17.40 -6.80
C GLU A 303 3.02 -17.45 -5.63
N ASP A 304 4.25 -17.00 -5.84
CA ASP A 304 5.24 -16.91 -4.76
C ASP A 304 4.74 -15.99 -3.64
N SER A 305 4.22 -14.81 -3.99
CA SER A 305 3.69 -13.83 -3.02
C SER A 305 2.52 -14.39 -2.20
N LEU A 306 1.68 -15.24 -2.79
CA LEU A 306 0.55 -15.86 -2.10
C LEU A 306 0.99 -16.77 -0.96
N GLY A 307 2.15 -17.44 -1.07
CA GLY A 307 2.66 -18.30 0.02
C GLY A 307 2.99 -17.54 1.32
N ALA A 308 3.06 -16.20 1.27
CA ALA A 308 3.25 -15.39 2.47
C ALA A 308 2.08 -15.46 3.47
N VAL A 309 0.85 -15.74 2.99
CA VAL A 309 -0.34 -15.72 3.86
C VAL A 309 -0.43 -16.95 4.78
N ASP A 310 0.22 -18.04 4.39
CA ASP A 310 0.26 -19.29 5.15
C ASP A 310 1.55 -19.41 6.00
N LEU A 311 2.50 -18.48 5.81
CA LEU A 311 3.77 -18.46 6.53
C LEU A 311 3.59 -17.83 7.93
N THR A 312 3.93 -18.59 8.96
CA THR A 312 3.93 -18.10 10.35
C THR A 312 5.37 -17.94 10.83
N LEU A 313 5.78 -16.69 11.05
CA LEU A 313 7.08 -16.37 11.65
C LEU A 313 6.99 -16.45 13.18
N SER A 314 8.05 -16.95 13.81
CA SER A 314 8.20 -16.91 15.26
C SER A 314 8.51 -15.48 15.76
N ASP A 315 8.24 -15.23 17.04
CA ASP A 315 8.57 -13.95 17.68
C ASP A 315 10.08 -13.63 17.58
N GLU A 316 10.94 -14.65 17.64
CA GLU A 316 12.39 -14.52 17.48
C GLU A 316 12.76 -14.07 16.06
N GLU A 317 12.16 -14.66 15.02
CA GLU A 317 12.41 -14.28 13.63
C GLU A 317 11.89 -12.87 13.33
N ILE A 318 10.72 -12.52 13.84
CA ILE A 318 10.15 -11.17 13.73
C ILE A 318 11.08 -10.14 14.37
N ALA A 319 11.57 -10.42 15.57
CA ALA A 319 12.51 -9.55 16.29
C ALA A 319 13.86 -9.45 15.58
N ARG A 320 14.36 -10.57 15.03
CA ARG A 320 15.62 -10.63 14.28
C ARG A 320 15.57 -9.74 13.03
N ILE A 321 14.51 -9.86 12.22
CA ILE A 321 14.32 -9.00 11.04
C ILE A 321 14.19 -7.53 11.48
N ALA A 322 13.42 -7.27 12.53
CA ALA A 322 13.21 -5.91 13.02
C ALA A 322 14.49 -5.26 13.58
N ALA A 323 15.44 -6.03 14.09
CA ALA A 323 16.67 -5.49 14.67
C ALA A 323 17.63 -4.90 13.62
N VAL A 324 17.66 -5.46 12.41
CA VAL A 324 18.61 -5.04 11.35
C VAL A 324 18.40 -3.59 10.94
N SER A 325 17.14 -3.14 10.87
CA SER A 325 16.76 -1.79 10.42
C SER A 325 15.99 -1.01 11.48
N ALA A 326 16.21 -1.31 12.76
CA ALA A 326 15.51 -0.66 13.86
C ALA A 326 15.61 0.88 13.72
N PRO A 327 14.48 1.60 13.63
CA PRO A 327 14.51 3.05 13.50
C PRO A 327 15.17 3.67 14.73
N ALA A 328 15.96 4.73 14.52
CA ALA A 328 16.55 5.49 15.61
C ALA A 328 15.43 6.07 16.52
N VAL A 329 15.56 5.96 17.85
CA VAL A 329 14.62 6.62 18.76
C VAL A 329 14.86 8.15 18.72
N ARG A 330 14.06 8.87 17.92
CA ARG A 330 14.19 10.33 17.75
C ARG A 330 13.41 11.10 18.82
N TYR A 331 13.70 12.40 18.98
CA TYR A 331 12.79 13.28 19.72
C TYR A 331 11.45 13.37 18.96
N PRO A 332 10.29 13.35 19.65
CA PRO A 332 10.10 13.33 21.10
C PRO A 332 10.05 11.93 21.74
N PHE A 333 10.16 10.85 20.97
CA PHE A 333 9.91 9.48 21.43
C PHE A 333 10.85 9.01 22.54
N TRP A 334 12.16 9.29 22.48
CA TRP A 334 13.08 8.87 23.56
C TRP A 334 12.69 9.52 24.89
N HIS A 335 12.31 10.80 24.86
CA HIS A 335 11.91 11.56 26.04
C HIS A 335 10.57 11.05 26.60
N GLN A 336 9.66 10.61 25.73
CA GLN A 336 8.38 9.99 26.14
C GLN A 336 8.57 8.59 26.73
N VAL A 337 9.52 7.79 26.23
CA VAL A 337 9.84 6.51 26.86
C VAL A 337 10.38 6.75 28.27
N ASP A 338 11.28 7.71 28.44
CA ASP A 338 11.89 7.99 29.74
C ASP A 338 10.89 8.57 30.75
N LEU A 339 10.02 9.47 30.31
CA LEU A 339 9.21 10.31 31.23
C LEU A 339 7.70 10.07 31.17
N ALA A 340 7.20 9.26 30.23
CA ALA A 340 5.76 9.01 30.06
C ALA A 340 5.40 7.52 29.86
N SER A 341 6.34 6.58 30.07
CA SER A 341 6.13 5.15 29.80
C SER A 341 4.95 4.50 30.57
N ASP A 342 4.58 5.07 31.72
CA ASP A 342 3.43 4.65 32.52
C ASP A 342 2.07 5.08 31.93
N ARG A 343 2.06 5.98 30.94
CA ARG A 343 0.83 6.59 30.36
C ARG A 343 0.60 6.31 28.88
N LEU A 344 1.46 5.53 28.24
CA LEU A 344 1.39 5.26 26.80
C LEU A 344 0.19 4.39 26.40
N SER A 345 -0.53 4.83 25.38
CA SER A 345 -1.63 4.12 24.71
C SER A 345 -1.12 2.97 23.82
N ALA A 346 -2.05 2.23 23.20
CA ALA A 346 -1.70 1.20 22.21
C ALA A 346 -1.02 1.78 20.97
N ALA A 347 -1.43 2.97 20.52
CA ALA A 347 -0.80 3.66 19.41
C ALA A 347 0.64 4.05 19.75
N ASP A 348 0.87 4.64 20.92
CA ASP A 348 2.22 5.00 21.39
C ASP A 348 3.15 3.79 21.48
N ARG A 349 2.63 2.67 22.01
CA ARG A 349 3.37 1.41 22.15
C ARG A 349 3.75 0.79 20.80
N SER A 350 3.04 1.12 19.71
CA SER A 350 3.38 0.61 18.38
C SER A 350 4.72 1.16 17.86
N ILE A 351 5.07 2.42 18.18
CA ILE A 351 6.42 2.98 17.94
C ILE A 351 7.42 2.42 18.94
N ILE A 352 7.07 2.43 20.22
CA ILE A 352 8.05 2.17 21.28
C ILE A 352 8.46 0.70 21.27
N GLY A 353 7.54 -0.24 21.06
CA GLY A 353 7.89 -1.65 20.89
C GLY A 353 8.83 -1.92 19.72
N THR A 354 8.86 -1.00 18.75
CA THR A 354 9.73 -1.08 17.59
C THR A 354 11.13 -0.49 17.86
N THR A 355 11.23 0.54 18.68
CA THR A 355 12.47 1.27 18.95
C THR A 355 13.11 0.94 20.30
N ALA A 356 12.39 0.22 21.19
CA ALA A 356 12.80 -0.08 22.57
C ALA A 356 14.12 -0.85 22.68
N GLY A 357 14.52 -1.63 21.68
CA GLY A 357 15.81 -2.33 21.66
C GLY A 357 17.03 -1.40 21.70
N GLN A 358 16.85 -0.10 21.40
CA GLN A 358 17.91 0.91 21.45
C GLN A 358 18.01 1.65 22.80
N LEU A 359 17.04 1.44 23.70
CA LEU A 359 16.96 2.15 24.98
C LEU A 359 17.50 1.30 26.16
N GLY A 360 18.33 0.28 25.84
CA GLY A 360 18.98 -0.63 26.79
C GLY A 360 20.43 -0.28 27.07
#